data_AF-K0VHE9-F1
#
_entry.id   AF-K0VHE9-F1
#
_cell.length_a   1.000
_cell.length_b   1.000
_cell.length_c   1.000
_cell.angle_alpha   90.00
_cell.angle_beta   90.00
_cell.angle_gamma   90.00
#
_symmetry.space_group_name_H-M   'P 1'
#
loop_
_entity.id
_entity.type
_entity.pdbx_description
1 polymer ?
#
loop_
_entity_poly.entity_id
_entity_poly.type
_entity_poly.pdbx_seq_one_letter_code
_entity_poly.pdbx_strand_id
1 'polypeptide(L)'
;MAEQARGEENKRRSLRPLGRLTPYVMRYRAMVAGALISLALAAVTSLALPLAVRRMIDHGFTQSDGSFINSYFAMLMVMAVVLAVASALRYYFVITIGERIVADLRSDVFAHVTRLSPSFFDVNQSGDIVSRLTADTTQIKSAVGATASVALRNLILCLGAMGMMIVTSPKLSSLVIGAIPLIVFPLVAFGRSVRKRSRAAQDTLARLPPSPTRRLPPPAPSRPSTARISQRHAMAQPSNPPMRPPAPPSVPAP
;
A
#
# COMPACT_ATOMS: atom_id res chain seq x y z
N MET A 1 -1.82 -13.71 -31.91
CA MET A 1 -1.92 -13.65 -30.42
C MET A 1 -0.98 -12.64 -29.76
N ALA A 2 0.11 -12.19 -30.39
CA ALA A 2 1.00 -11.15 -29.84
C ALA A 2 0.54 -9.69 -30.09
N GLU A 3 -0.40 -9.46 -31.02
CA GLU A 3 -0.96 -8.12 -31.31
C GLU A 3 -2.08 -7.69 -30.37
N GLN A 4 -2.81 -8.63 -29.76
CA GLN A 4 -3.90 -8.31 -28.82
C GLN A 4 -3.38 -7.79 -27.46
N ALA A 5 -2.13 -8.10 -27.10
CA ALA A 5 -1.53 -7.67 -25.83
C ALA A 5 -1.04 -6.19 -25.82
N ARG A 6 -0.99 -5.51 -26.98
CA ARG A 6 -0.61 -4.09 -27.06
C ARG A 6 -1.80 -3.13 -26.94
N GLY A 7 -3.03 -3.63 -26.98
CA GLY A 7 -4.25 -2.82 -26.91
C GLY A 7 -4.68 -2.39 -25.50
N GLU A 8 -4.20 -3.07 -24.44
CA GLU A 8 -4.68 -2.82 -23.07
C GLU A 8 -3.92 -1.73 -22.30
N GLU A 9 -2.73 -1.33 -22.75
CA GLU A 9 -1.88 -0.37 -22.03
C GLU A 9 -2.39 1.10 -22.12
N ASN A 10 -3.41 1.37 -22.94
CA ASN A 10 -3.98 2.69 -23.17
C ASN A 10 -5.42 2.85 -22.65
N LYS A 11 -5.79 2.11 -21.58
CA LYS A 11 -7.02 2.43 -20.85
C LYS A 11 -6.77 3.68 -20.00
N ARG A 12 -6.99 4.84 -20.61
CA ARG A 12 -6.95 6.19 -20.01
C ARG A 12 -7.38 6.10 -18.54
N ARG A 13 -6.50 6.52 -17.62
CA ARG A 13 -6.85 6.74 -16.21
C ARG A 13 -7.93 7.81 -16.16
N SER A 14 -9.18 7.41 -16.34
CA SER A 14 -10.31 8.31 -16.25
C SER A 14 -10.48 8.65 -14.78
N LEU A 15 -10.40 9.94 -14.43
CA LEU A 15 -10.77 10.45 -13.11
C LEU A 15 -12.30 10.49 -12.91
N ARG A 16 -13.07 10.17 -13.96
CA ARG A 16 -14.55 10.09 -13.95
C ARG A 16 -15.15 9.23 -12.83
N PRO A 17 -14.58 8.06 -12.43
CA PRO A 17 -15.12 7.27 -11.33
C PRO A 17 -15.00 7.95 -9.97
N LEU A 18 -13.97 8.79 -9.74
CA LEU A 18 -13.84 9.59 -8.51
C LEU A 18 -14.94 10.67 -8.42
N GLY A 19 -15.42 11.16 -9.56
CA GLY A 19 -16.55 12.09 -9.65
C GLY A 19 -17.91 11.50 -9.24
N ARG A 20 -18.01 10.20 -8.95
CA ARG A 20 -19.20 9.60 -8.33
C ARG A 20 -19.16 9.60 -6.80
N LEU A 21 -18.01 9.88 -6.21
CA LEU A 21 -17.81 9.96 -4.75
C LEU A 21 -17.92 11.41 -4.22
N THR A 22 -17.98 12.40 -5.11
CA THR A 22 -18.22 13.81 -4.77
C THR A 22 -19.45 14.05 -3.89
N PRO A 23 -20.64 13.40 -4.08
CA PRO A 23 -21.77 13.62 -3.18
C PRO A 23 -21.48 13.17 -1.73
N TYR A 24 -20.75 12.06 -1.54
CA TYR A 24 -20.35 11.59 -0.20
C TYR A 24 -19.34 12.54 0.47
N VAL A 25 -18.39 13.09 -0.31
CA VAL A 25 -17.43 14.09 0.21
C VAL A 25 -18.13 15.41 0.54
N MET A 26 -19.08 15.85 -0.29
CA MET A 26 -19.83 17.09 -0.08
C MET A 26 -20.69 17.07 1.18
N ARG A 27 -21.15 15.89 1.63
CA ARG A 27 -21.84 15.72 2.92
C ARG A 27 -21.00 16.17 4.12
N TYR A 28 -19.66 16.11 4.00
CA TYR A 28 -18.70 16.52 5.05
C TYR A 28 -17.97 17.83 4.74
N ARG A 29 -18.61 18.77 4.01
CA ARG A 29 -18.02 20.06 3.60
C ARG A 29 -17.35 20.86 4.72
N ALA A 30 -17.88 20.84 5.95
CA ALA A 30 -17.30 21.56 7.08
C ALA A 30 -15.96 20.95 7.53
N MET A 31 -15.86 19.62 7.54
CA MET A 31 -14.61 18.92 7.85
C MET A 31 -13.59 19.09 6.73
N VAL A 32 -14.04 19.06 5.47
CA VAL A 32 -13.18 19.34 4.30
C VAL A 32 -12.63 20.76 4.37
N ALA A 33 -13.46 21.75 4.70
CA ALA A 33 -13.01 23.13 4.91
C ALA A 33 -11.99 23.22 6.05
N GLY A 34 -12.24 22.56 7.19
CA GLY A 34 -11.27 22.46 8.29
C GLY A 34 -9.94 21.85 7.85
N ALA A 35 -9.98 20.74 7.10
CA ALA A 35 -8.78 20.10 6.55
C ALA A 35 -8.01 21.04 5.61
N LEU A 36 -8.70 21.80 4.75
CA LEU A 36 -8.10 22.74 3.82
C LEU A 36 -7.49 23.95 4.54
N ILE A 37 -8.15 24.48 5.58
CA ILE A 37 -7.63 25.57 6.40
C ILE A 37 -6.37 25.12 7.14
N SER A 38 -6.42 23.96 7.82
CA SER A 38 -5.25 23.39 8.49
C SER A 38 -4.11 23.09 7.52
N LEU A 39 -4.44 22.63 6.30
CA LEU A 39 -3.47 22.41 5.24
C LEU A 39 -2.79 23.72 4.80
N ALA A 40 -3.58 24.77 4.55
CA ALA A 40 -3.06 26.07 4.15
C ALA A 40 -2.18 26.66 5.24
N LEU A 41 -2.62 26.61 6.50
CA LEU A 41 -1.86 27.08 7.66
C LEU A 41 -0.53 26.34 7.81
N ALA A 42 -0.54 25.00 7.70
CA ALA A 42 0.68 24.20 7.75
C ALA A 42 1.62 24.53 6.57
N ALA A 43 1.08 24.72 5.37
CA ALA A 43 1.87 25.06 4.19
C ALA A 43 2.54 26.43 4.31
N VAL A 44 1.78 27.46 4.71
CA VAL A 44 2.30 28.82 4.94
C VAL A 44 3.38 28.81 6.02
N THR A 45 3.13 28.14 7.14
CA THR A 45 4.12 28.06 8.25
C THR A 45 5.40 27.34 7.81
N SER A 46 5.26 26.25 7.02
CA SER A 46 6.39 25.52 6.47
C SER A 46 7.22 26.34 5.49
N LEU A 47 6.60 27.24 4.72
CA LEU A 47 7.29 28.17 3.81
C LEU A 47 7.89 29.38 4.53
N ALA A 48 7.27 29.81 5.63
CA ALA A 48 7.79 30.88 6.45
C ALA A 48 9.06 30.46 7.20
N LEU A 49 9.27 29.17 7.47
CA LEU A 49 10.46 28.70 8.20
C LEU A 49 11.79 29.02 7.47
N PRO A 50 11.98 28.70 6.18
CA PRO A 50 13.16 29.15 5.43
C PRO A 50 13.37 30.67 5.42
N LEU A 51 12.28 31.45 5.33
CA LEU A 51 12.34 32.92 5.36
C LEU A 51 12.76 33.44 6.73
N ALA A 52 12.26 32.83 7.81
CA ALA A 52 12.66 33.14 9.17
C ALA A 52 14.15 32.80 9.37
N VAL A 53 14.63 31.66 8.90
CA VAL A 53 16.06 31.34 8.98
C VAL A 53 16.91 32.33 8.17
N ARG A 54 16.49 32.69 6.95
CA ARG A 54 17.18 33.70 6.15
C ARG A 54 17.27 35.04 6.88
N ARG A 55 16.15 35.56 7.40
CA ARG A 55 16.12 36.84 8.11
C ARG A 55 17.01 36.82 9.36
N MET A 56 17.08 35.68 10.06
CA MET A 56 17.98 35.47 11.19
C MET A 56 19.45 35.58 10.78
N ILE A 57 19.82 34.96 9.65
CA ILE A 57 21.20 35.02 9.15
C ILE A 57 21.53 36.44 8.68
N ASP A 58 20.59 37.11 8.00
CA ASP A 58 20.82 38.44 7.44
C ASP A 58 20.91 39.55 8.53
N HIS A 59 20.15 39.43 9.63
CA HIS A 59 20.01 40.50 10.65
C HIS A 59 20.47 40.11 12.07
N GLY A 60 20.54 38.82 12.38
CA GLY A 60 20.84 38.31 13.73
C GLY A 60 22.30 38.43 14.15
N PHE A 61 23.20 38.66 13.19
CA PHE A 61 24.63 38.87 13.47
C PHE A 61 25.05 40.35 13.50
N THR A 62 24.16 41.27 13.09
CA THR A 62 24.48 42.70 13.01
C THR A 62 24.23 43.49 14.29
N GLN A 63 23.37 43.00 15.20
CA GLN A 63 23.16 43.60 16.53
C GLN A 63 23.21 42.47 17.57
N SER A 64 24.35 42.35 18.25
CA SER A 64 24.62 41.33 19.26
C SER A 64 23.89 41.61 20.58
N ASP A 65 22.56 41.71 20.54
CA ASP A 65 21.69 41.84 21.71
C ASP A 65 21.08 40.47 22.03
N GLY A 66 21.40 39.91 23.21
CA GLY A 66 20.85 38.62 23.66
C GLY A 66 19.31 38.57 23.73
N SER A 67 18.67 39.74 23.92
CA SER A 67 17.21 39.87 23.89
C SER A 67 16.61 39.60 22.51
N PHE A 68 17.27 40.07 21.44
CA PHE A 68 16.84 39.84 20.06
C PHE A 68 16.87 38.35 19.72
N ILE A 69 17.96 37.66 20.12
CA ILE A 69 18.11 36.22 19.92
C ILE A 69 17.01 35.45 20.66
N ASN A 70 16.74 35.78 21.93
CA ASN A 70 15.72 35.09 22.71
C ASN A 70 14.31 35.27 22.12
N SER A 71 13.97 36.49 21.69
CA SER A 71 12.69 36.76 20.99
C SER A 71 12.57 35.98 19.68
N TYR A 72 13.67 35.82 18.95
CA TYR A 72 13.72 35.04 17.71
C TYR A 72 13.52 33.55 17.95
N PHE A 73 14.19 32.99 18.95
CA PHE A 73 13.98 31.59 19.36
C PHE A 73 12.54 31.35 19.81
N ALA A 74 11.95 32.28 20.57
CA ALA A 74 10.54 32.20 20.96
C ALA A 74 9.60 32.21 19.73
N MET A 75 9.88 33.06 18.73
CA MET A 75 9.11 33.09 17.48
C MET A 75 9.22 31.78 16.69
N LEU A 76 10.43 31.22 16.57
CA LEU A 76 10.64 29.93 15.92
C LEU A 76 9.93 28.78 16.66
N MET A 77 9.93 28.82 18.00
CA MET A 77 9.19 27.87 18.83
C MET A 77 7.69 27.96 18.57
N VAL A 78 7.13 29.18 18.55
CA VAL A 78 5.71 29.40 18.23
C VAL A 78 5.38 28.88 16.82
N MET A 79 6.22 29.16 15.83
CA MET A 79 6.04 28.62 14.48
C MET A 79 6.08 27.10 14.44
N ALA A 80 7.00 26.46 15.17
CA ALA A 80 7.08 25.01 15.25
C ALA A 80 5.81 24.41 15.87
N VAL A 81 5.31 25.02 16.95
CA VAL A 81 4.05 24.60 17.60
C VAL A 81 2.86 24.79 16.64
N VAL A 82 2.76 25.93 15.97
CA VAL A 82 1.69 26.18 14.98
C VAL A 82 1.76 25.16 13.85
N LEU A 83 2.95 24.86 13.33
CA LEU A 83 3.14 23.86 12.28
C LEU A 83 2.74 22.46 12.75
N ALA A 84 3.10 22.08 13.98
CA ALA A 84 2.75 20.80 14.56
C ALA A 84 1.23 20.66 14.76
N VAL A 85 0.58 21.67 15.36
CA VAL A 85 -0.87 21.70 15.57
C VAL A 85 -1.62 21.72 14.25
N ALA A 86 -1.23 22.56 13.30
CA ALA A 86 -1.86 22.59 11.97
C ALA A 86 -1.71 21.26 11.22
N SER A 87 -0.54 20.62 11.35
CA SER A 87 -0.31 19.30 10.75
C SER A 87 -1.15 18.21 11.41
N ALA A 88 -1.27 18.24 12.74
CA ALA A 88 -2.09 17.30 13.51
C ALA A 88 -3.58 17.45 13.18
N LEU A 89 -4.09 18.69 13.17
CA LEU A 89 -5.49 18.99 12.80
C LEU A 89 -5.79 18.53 11.37
N ARG A 90 -4.89 18.82 10.41
CA ARG A 90 -5.03 18.33 9.04
C ARG A 90 -5.14 16.80 9.01
N TYR A 91 -4.26 16.10 9.72
CA TYR A 91 -4.26 14.64 9.75
C TYR A 91 -5.55 14.08 10.38
N TYR A 92 -6.00 14.69 11.49
CA TYR A 92 -7.25 14.36 12.17
C TYR A 92 -8.46 14.49 11.24
N PHE A 93 -8.61 15.64 10.56
CA PHE A 93 -9.72 15.84 9.63
C PHE A 93 -9.67 14.87 8.46
N VAL A 94 -8.49 14.66 7.85
CA VAL A 94 -8.33 13.76 6.70
C VAL A 94 -8.68 12.31 7.07
N ILE A 95 -8.23 11.82 8.22
CA ILE A 95 -8.57 10.47 8.69
C ILE A 95 -10.06 10.37 8.96
N THR A 96 -10.62 11.32 9.71
CA THR A 96 -12.01 11.28 10.15
C THR A 96 -12.97 11.32 8.96
N ILE A 97 -12.68 12.15 7.95
CA ILE A 97 -13.44 12.18 6.69
C ILE A 97 -13.36 10.82 6.00
N GLY A 98 -12.16 10.24 5.89
CA GLY A 98 -11.95 8.94 5.28
C GLY A 98 -12.73 7.81 5.96
N GLU A 99 -12.72 7.76 7.29
CA GLU A 99 -13.48 6.77 8.06
C GLU A 99 -14.98 6.94 7.90
N ARG A 100 -15.48 8.19 7.95
CA ARG A 100 -16.92 8.48 7.81
C ARG A 100 -17.46 8.10 6.44
N ILE A 101 -16.71 8.41 5.37
CA ILE A 101 -17.09 8.00 4.01
C ILE A 101 -17.18 6.47 3.89
N VAL A 102 -16.22 5.75 4.48
CA VAL A 102 -16.24 4.28 4.45
C VAL A 102 -17.40 3.71 5.27
N ALA A 103 -17.68 4.29 6.43
CA ALA A 103 -18.80 3.88 7.27
C ALA A 103 -20.15 4.04 6.54
N ASP A 104 -20.37 5.20 5.91
CA ASP A 104 -21.57 5.47 5.11
C ASP A 104 -21.68 4.50 3.93
N LEU A 105 -20.59 4.29 3.18
CA LEU A 105 -20.58 3.37 2.04
C LEU A 105 -20.85 1.92 2.45
N ARG A 106 -20.29 1.47 3.58
CA ARG A 106 -20.58 0.13 4.13
C ARG A 106 -22.03 0.01 4.57
N SER A 107 -22.59 1.05 5.18
CA SER A 107 -23.99 1.07 5.61
C SER A 107 -24.95 1.00 4.43
N ASP A 108 -24.72 1.81 3.39
CA ASP A 108 -25.56 1.85 2.19
C ASP A 108 -25.52 0.52 1.42
N VAL A 109 -24.33 -0.07 1.27
CA VAL A 109 -24.20 -1.37 0.58
C VAL A 109 -24.81 -2.49 1.41
N PHE A 110 -24.65 -2.49 2.73
CA PHE A 110 -25.30 -3.49 3.59
C PHE A 110 -26.83 -3.38 3.54
N ALA A 111 -27.37 -2.17 3.57
CA ALA A 111 -28.80 -1.92 3.41
C ALA A 111 -29.33 -2.34 2.03
N HIS A 112 -28.51 -2.25 0.98
CA HIS A 112 -28.89 -2.71 -0.35
C HIS A 112 -28.84 -4.25 -0.47
N VAL A 113 -27.77 -4.88 0.02
CA VAL A 113 -27.61 -6.35 -0.01
C VAL A 113 -28.73 -7.03 0.77
N THR A 114 -29.15 -6.50 1.92
CA THR A 114 -30.25 -7.06 2.72
C THR A 114 -31.63 -6.98 2.05
N ARG A 115 -31.78 -6.18 0.98
CA ARG A 115 -33.02 -6.06 0.21
C ARG A 115 -33.01 -6.88 -1.10
N LEU A 116 -31.91 -7.56 -1.41
CA LEU A 116 -31.79 -8.34 -2.65
C LEU A 116 -32.51 -9.68 -2.56
N SER A 117 -32.92 -10.20 -3.72
CA SER A 117 -33.66 -11.46 -3.82
C SER A 117 -32.78 -12.66 -3.44
N PRO A 118 -33.37 -13.76 -2.92
CA PRO A 118 -32.66 -15.00 -2.62
C PRO A 118 -31.85 -15.56 -3.82
N SER A 119 -32.36 -15.40 -5.04
CA SER A 119 -31.70 -15.83 -6.28
C SER A 119 -30.34 -15.18 -6.55
N PHE A 120 -30.07 -14.02 -5.96
CA PHE A 120 -28.76 -13.37 -6.07
C PHE A 120 -27.72 -14.03 -5.16
N PHE A 121 -28.15 -14.56 -4.01
CA PHE A 121 -27.29 -15.24 -3.06
C PHE A 121 -26.93 -16.68 -3.49
N ASP A 122 -27.71 -17.28 -4.40
CA ASP A 122 -27.39 -18.57 -5.00
C ASP A 122 -26.18 -18.51 -5.96
N VAL A 123 -25.93 -17.34 -6.57
CA VAL A 123 -24.86 -17.14 -7.56
C VAL A 123 -23.64 -16.43 -6.96
N ASN A 124 -23.86 -15.56 -5.96
CA ASN A 124 -22.81 -14.78 -5.33
C ASN A 124 -22.68 -15.12 -3.84
N GLN A 125 -21.52 -15.66 -3.45
CA GLN A 125 -21.18 -15.82 -2.03
C GLN A 125 -21.16 -14.45 -1.34
N SER A 126 -22.02 -14.24 -0.35
CA SER A 126 -22.12 -13.00 0.42
C SER A 126 -20.77 -12.55 1.00
N GLY A 127 -19.90 -13.50 1.33
CA GLY A 127 -18.54 -13.25 1.83
C GLY A 127 -17.62 -12.56 0.81
N ASP A 128 -17.74 -12.88 -0.48
CA ASP A 128 -16.95 -12.25 -1.54
C ASP A 128 -17.36 -10.79 -1.77
N ILE A 129 -18.66 -10.48 -1.63
CA ILE A 129 -19.17 -9.12 -1.76
C ILE A 129 -18.64 -8.25 -0.62
N VAL A 130 -18.70 -8.73 0.62
CA VAL A 130 -18.20 -8.00 1.80
C VAL A 130 -16.67 -7.82 1.74
N SER A 131 -15.95 -8.84 1.27
CA SER A 131 -14.49 -8.80 1.10
C SER A 131 -14.09 -7.76 0.04
N ARG A 132 -14.69 -7.81 -1.15
CA ARG A 132 -14.45 -6.83 -2.23
C ARG A 132 -14.83 -5.42 -1.80
N LEU A 133 -15.98 -5.24 -1.17
CA LEU A 133 -16.41 -3.95 -0.65
C LEU A 133 -15.39 -3.39 0.36
N THR A 134 -14.92 -4.19 1.31
CA THR A 134 -13.95 -3.75 2.32
C THR A 134 -12.61 -3.38 1.69
N ALA A 135 -12.13 -4.17 0.74
CA ALA A 135 -10.89 -3.88 0.00
C ALA A 135 -11.00 -2.58 -0.83
N ASP A 136 -12.09 -2.44 -1.60
CA ASP A 136 -12.33 -1.31 -2.48
C ASP A 136 -12.56 -0.02 -1.68
N THR A 137 -13.33 -0.07 -0.60
CA THR A 137 -13.56 1.08 0.29
C THR A 137 -12.27 1.55 0.96
N THR A 138 -11.36 0.65 1.31
CA THR A 138 -10.04 1.00 1.88
C THR A 138 -9.14 1.70 0.88
N GLN A 139 -9.15 1.27 -0.39
CA GLN A 139 -8.42 1.95 -1.46
C GLN A 139 -9.00 3.34 -1.73
N ILE A 140 -10.34 3.46 -1.78
CA ILE A 140 -11.03 4.73 -1.95
C ILE A 140 -10.68 5.70 -0.82
N LYS A 141 -10.72 5.25 0.44
CA LYS A 141 -10.33 6.04 1.62
C LYS A 141 -8.92 6.61 1.49
N SER A 142 -7.97 5.76 1.08
CA SER A 142 -6.57 6.17 0.94
C SER A 142 -6.40 7.17 -0.19
N ALA A 143 -7.05 6.95 -1.33
CA ALA A 143 -6.97 7.81 -2.50
C ALA A 143 -7.59 9.20 -2.26
N VAL A 144 -8.82 9.25 -1.72
CA VAL A 144 -9.59 10.50 -1.52
C VAL A 144 -9.12 11.27 -0.29
N GLY A 145 -8.68 10.59 0.77
CA GLY A 145 -8.21 11.23 2.00
C GLY A 145 -6.72 11.54 1.95
N ALA A 146 -5.90 10.51 2.22
CA ALA A 146 -4.46 10.68 2.45
C ALA A 146 -3.71 11.12 1.19
N THR A 147 -3.90 10.43 0.08
CA THR A 147 -3.18 10.72 -1.17
C THR A 147 -3.55 12.09 -1.72
N ALA A 148 -4.84 12.43 -1.80
CA ALA A 148 -5.28 13.75 -2.25
C ALA A 148 -4.76 14.87 -1.34
N SER A 149 -4.81 14.70 -0.01
CA SER A 149 -4.29 15.71 0.94
C SER A 149 -2.78 15.92 0.78
N VAL A 150 -2.01 14.84 0.63
CA VAL A 150 -0.56 14.92 0.41
C VAL A 150 -0.24 15.55 -0.95
N ALA A 151 -0.97 15.18 -2.01
CA ALA A 151 -0.81 15.77 -3.33
C ALA A 151 -1.10 17.27 -3.31
N LEU A 152 -2.20 17.69 -2.68
CA LEU A 152 -2.57 19.10 -2.55
C LEU A 152 -1.54 19.87 -1.72
N ARG A 153 -1.06 19.29 -0.61
CA ARG A 153 0.05 19.86 0.17
C ARG A 153 1.27 20.09 -0.69
N ASN A 154 1.72 19.07 -1.41
CA ASN A 154 2.91 19.16 -2.22
C ASN A 154 2.75 20.18 -3.36
N LEU A 155 1.56 20.29 -3.94
CA LEU A 155 1.25 21.29 -4.95
C LEU A 155 1.31 22.71 -4.38
N ILE A 156 0.70 22.96 -3.22
CA ILE A 156 0.77 24.27 -2.55
C ILE A 156 2.22 24.62 -2.18
N LEU A 157 2.96 23.67 -1.60
CA LEU A 157 4.37 23.88 -1.25
C LEU A 157 5.23 24.14 -2.49
N CYS A 158 5.00 23.40 -3.57
CA CYS A 158 5.74 23.56 -4.82
C CYS A 158 5.48 24.93 -5.46
N LEU A 159 4.21 25.31 -5.60
CA LEU A 159 3.83 26.62 -6.16
C LEU A 159 4.31 27.77 -5.28
N GLY A 160 4.11 27.65 -3.96
CA GLY A 160 4.52 28.68 -3.02
C GLY A 160 6.05 28.83 -2.94
N ALA A 161 6.80 27.73 -2.91
CA ALA A 161 8.26 27.77 -2.89
C ALA A 161 8.82 28.33 -4.20
N MET A 162 8.26 27.94 -5.35
CA MET A 162 8.64 28.48 -6.65
C MET A 162 8.35 29.98 -6.74
N GLY A 163 7.18 30.43 -6.29
CA GLY A 163 6.85 31.85 -6.19
C GLY A 163 7.83 32.62 -5.29
N MET A 164 8.11 32.11 -4.09
CA MET A 164 9.08 32.72 -3.18
C MET A 164 10.49 32.78 -3.76
N MET A 165 10.93 31.74 -4.47
CA MET A 165 12.25 31.67 -5.09
C MET A 165 12.40 32.71 -6.21
N ILE A 166 11.38 32.84 -7.07
CA ILE A 166 11.34 33.83 -8.16
C ILE A 166 11.38 35.26 -7.58
N VAL A 167 10.60 35.55 -6.54
CA VAL A 167 10.57 36.87 -5.88
C VAL A 167 11.90 37.18 -5.17
N THR A 168 12.55 36.17 -4.59
CA THR A 168 13.81 36.37 -3.83
C THR A 168 15.01 36.64 -4.74
N SER A 169 15.22 35.83 -5.78
CA SER A 169 16.29 36.03 -6.75
C SER A 169 15.97 35.33 -8.08
N PRO A 170 15.54 36.08 -9.10
CA PRO A 170 15.21 35.50 -10.41
C PRO A 170 16.38 34.75 -11.05
N LYS A 171 17.61 35.22 -10.84
CA LYS A 171 18.84 34.66 -11.47
C LYS A 171 19.24 33.30 -10.89
N LEU A 172 19.16 33.15 -9.56
CA LEU A 172 19.37 31.84 -8.91
C LEU A 172 18.20 30.90 -9.21
N SER A 173 16.99 31.44 -9.27
CA SER A 173 15.79 30.68 -9.58
C SER A 173 15.85 30.02 -10.95
N SER A 174 16.24 30.77 -12.00
CA SER A 174 16.37 30.23 -13.36
C SER A 174 17.41 29.11 -13.46
N LEU A 175 18.50 29.19 -12.69
CA LEU A 175 19.53 28.16 -12.66
C LEU A 175 19.00 26.86 -12.04
N VAL A 176 18.27 26.95 -10.93
CA VAL A 176 17.61 25.79 -10.31
C VAL A 176 16.54 25.19 -11.21
N ILE A 177 15.70 26.03 -11.84
CA ILE A 177 14.67 25.57 -12.78
C ILE A 177 15.30 24.84 -13.97
N GLY A 178 16.48 25.25 -14.45
CA GLY A 178 17.23 24.53 -15.48
C GLY A 178 17.89 23.22 -14.97
N ALA A 179 18.34 23.18 -13.72
CA ALA A 179 18.93 21.99 -13.12
C ALA A 179 17.91 20.87 -12.86
N ILE A 180 16.65 21.21 -12.52
CA ILE A 180 15.58 20.25 -12.28
C ILE A 180 15.39 19.28 -13.46
N PRO A 181 15.11 19.71 -14.72
CA PRO A 181 14.93 18.80 -15.84
C PRO A 181 16.21 18.02 -16.16
N LEU A 182 17.39 18.62 -15.97
CA LEU A 182 18.68 17.93 -16.15
C LEU A 182 18.83 16.73 -15.21
N ILE A 183 18.32 16.80 -13.97
CA ILE A 183 18.33 15.70 -13.01
C ILE A 183 17.15 14.75 -13.21
N VAL A 184 15.95 15.30 -13.41
CA VAL A 184 14.70 14.52 -13.50
C VAL A 184 14.67 13.65 -14.76
N PHE A 185 15.17 14.15 -15.89
CA PHE A 185 15.16 13.40 -17.16
C PHE A 185 15.91 12.06 -17.09
N PRO A 186 17.20 12.01 -16.70
CA PRO A 186 17.91 10.74 -16.52
C PRO A 186 17.26 9.89 -15.42
N LEU A 187 16.83 10.48 -14.30
CA LEU A 187 16.17 9.74 -13.23
C LEU A 187 14.92 8.99 -13.72
N VAL A 188 14.07 9.65 -14.53
CA VAL A 188 12.87 9.04 -15.11
C VAL A 188 13.24 7.98 -16.16
N ALA A 189 14.27 8.21 -16.97
CA ALA A 189 14.76 7.23 -17.94
C ALA A 189 15.27 5.95 -17.25
N PHE A 190 16.09 6.10 -16.21
CA PHE A 190 16.56 4.99 -15.38
C PHE A 190 15.39 4.29 -14.67
N GLY A 191 14.45 5.04 -14.09
CA GLY A 191 13.28 4.47 -13.43
C GLY A 191 12.39 3.64 -14.36
N ARG A 192 12.21 4.08 -15.62
CA ARG A 192 11.51 3.30 -16.65
C ARG A 192 12.27 2.02 -17.00
N SER A 193 13.59 2.09 -17.13
CA SER A 193 14.44 0.92 -17.39
C SER A 193 14.37 -0.10 -16.24
N VAL A 194 14.42 0.36 -14.99
CA VAL A 194 14.26 -0.48 -13.79
C VAL A 194 12.90 -1.15 -13.78
N ARG A 195 11.80 -0.42 -14.03
CA ARG A 195 10.46 -1.03 -14.12
C ARG A 195 10.37 -2.11 -15.19
N LYS A 196 10.97 -1.88 -16.36
CA LYS A 196 10.99 -2.86 -17.45
C LYS A 196 11.75 -4.13 -17.03
N ARG A 197 12.91 -3.97 -16.37
CA ARG A 197 13.72 -5.08 -15.86
C ARG A 197 13.02 -5.83 -14.71
N SER A 198 12.37 -5.13 -13.78
CA SER A 198 11.58 -5.76 -12.72
C SER A 198 10.42 -6.59 -13.27
N ARG A 199 9.71 -6.10 -14.29
CA ARG A 199 8.66 -6.88 -14.97
C ARG A 199 9.23 -8.12 -15.64
N ALA A 200 10.33 -8.00 -16.37
CA ALA A 200 10.99 -9.15 -17.00
C ALA A 200 11.44 -10.21 -15.98
N ALA A 201 11.94 -9.79 -14.81
CA ALA A 201 12.28 -10.70 -13.72
C ALA A 201 11.04 -11.39 -13.13
N GLN A 202 9.96 -10.64 -12.88
CA GLN A 202 8.68 -11.18 -12.40
C GLN A 202 8.06 -12.17 -13.40
N ASP A 203 8.11 -11.86 -14.70
CA ASP A 203 7.61 -12.74 -15.77
C ASP A 203 8.44 -14.04 -15.88
N THR A 204 9.75 -13.96 -15.63
CA THR A 204 10.63 -15.14 -15.60
C THR A 204 10.29 -16.03 -14.40
N LEU A 205 10.06 -15.44 -13.22
CA LEU A 205 9.62 -16.17 -12.02
C LEU A 205 8.23 -16.80 -12.20
N ALA A 206 7.31 -16.12 -12.89
CA ALA A 206 5.96 -16.63 -13.16
C ALA A 206 5.96 -17.80 -14.18
N ARG A 207 6.97 -17.89 -15.05
CA ARG A 207 7.14 -18.99 -16.01
C ARG A 207 7.78 -20.23 -15.41
N LEU A 208 8.42 -20.13 -14.24
CA LEU A 208 8.95 -21.30 -13.56
C LEU A 208 7.79 -22.15 -13.04
N PRO A 209 7.77 -23.47 -13.31
CA PRO A 209 6.79 -24.36 -12.71
C PRO A 209 6.90 -24.25 -11.17
N PRO A 210 5.76 -24.31 -10.44
CA PRO A 210 5.76 -24.15 -8.99
C PRO A 210 6.80 -25.11 -8.39
N SER A 211 7.73 -24.55 -7.62
CA SER A 211 8.80 -25.29 -6.98
C SER A 211 8.22 -26.52 -6.26
N PRO A 212 8.84 -27.72 -6.39
CA PRO A 212 8.29 -28.99 -5.91
C PRO A 212 7.99 -29.02 -4.41
N THR A 213 8.47 -28.03 -3.65
CA THR A 213 8.14 -27.78 -2.23
C THR A 213 6.63 -27.64 -1.95
N ARG A 214 5.79 -27.33 -2.95
CA ARG A 214 4.33 -27.27 -2.80
C ARG A 214 3.60 -28.58 -3.16
N ARG A 215 4.33 -29.63 -3.53
CA ARG A 215 3.83 -30.99 -3.74
C ARG A 215 4.35 -31.94 -2.66
N LEU A 216 4.27 -31.54 -1.39
CA LEU A 216 4.31 -32.55 -0.34
C LEU A 216 3.01 -33.36 -0.49
N PRO A 217 3.07 -34.67 -0.76
CA PRO A 217 1.90 -35.51 -0.64
C PRO A 217 1.35 -35.34 0.79
N PRO A 218 0.02 -35.36 0.99
CA PRO A 218 -0.55 -35.30 2.33
C PRO A 218 0.16 -36.35 3.20
N PRO A 219 0.49 -36.03 4.48
CA PRO A 219 1.14 -36.98 5.37
C PRO A 219 0.33 -38.28 5.33
N ALA A 220 1.00 -39.39 5.02
CA ALA A 220 0.36 -40.68 4.92
C ALA A 220 -0.47 -40.93 6.19
N PRO A 221 -1.73 -41.38 6.09
CA PRO A 221 -2.55 -41.64 7.27
C PRO A 221 -1.78 -42.59 8.17
N SER A 222 -1.53 -42.17 9.41
CA SER A 222 -0.93 -43.00 10.43
C SER A 222 -1.77 -44.26 10.56
N ARG A 223 -1.26 -45.39 10.08
CA ARG A 223 -1.91 -46.69 10.27
C ARG A 223 -2.16 -46.85 11.78
N PRO A 224 -3.41 -47.10 12.23
CA PRO A 224 -3.65 -47.31 13.63
C PRO A 224 -2.81 -48.49 14.11
N SER A 225 -2.12 -48.30 15.23
CA SER A 225 -1.23 -49.27 15.89
C SER A 225 -2.01 -50.44 16.52
N THR A 226 -3.07 -50.91 15.88
CA THR A 226 -3.84 -52.08 16.29
C THR A 226 -3.43 -53.34 15.53
N ALA A 227 -2.80 -53.21 14.36
CA ALA A 227 -2.35 -54.37 13.57
C ALA A 227 -1.12 -55.11 14.16
N ARG A 228 -0.32 -54.45 15.03
CA ARG A 228 0.87 -55.09 15.65
C ARG A 228 0.58 -55.92 16.90
N ILE A 229 -0.59 -55.74 17.53
CA ILE A 229 -0.96 -56.51 18.74
C ILE A 229 -1.51 -57.88 18.34
N SER A 230 -2.23 -57.98 17.20
CA SER A 230 -2.80 -59.25 16.76
C SER A 230 -1.76 -60.26 16.23
N GLN A 231 -0.62 -59.79 15.69
CA GLN A 231 0.44 -60.69 15.20
C GLN A 231 1.35 -61.24 16.32
N ARG A 232 1.54 -60.51 17.43
CA ARG A 232 2.36 -61.01 18.55
C ARG A 232 1.69 -62.14 19.33
N HIS A 233 0.35 -62.21 19.35
CA HIS A 233 -0.34 -63.34 19.98
C HIS A 233 -0.36 -64.62 19.12
N ALA A 234 -0.20 -64.51 17.80
CA ALA A 234 -0.19 -65.67 16.90
C ALA A 234 1.17 -66.42 16.84
N MET A 235 2.26 -65.80 17.30
CA MET A 235 3.62 -66.39 17.26
C MET A 235 4.02 -67.17 18.52
N ALA A 236 3.12 -67.35 19.50
CA ALA A 236 3.38 -68.05 20.76
C ALA A 236 2.76 -69.47 20.80
N GLN A 237 2.62 -70.15 19.66
CA GLN A 237 2.30 -71.58 19.62
C GLN A 237 3.51 -72.37 19.09
N PRO A 238 4.10 -73.28 19.87
CA PRO A 238 5.18 -74.13 19.38
C PRO A 238 4.61 -75.22 18.46
N SER A 239 4.83 -75.09 17.15
CA SER A 239 4.48 -76.08 16.14
C SER A 239 5.58 -77.15 16.02
N ASN A 240 5.22 -78.39 16.33
CA ASN A 240 6.02 -79.61 16.22
C ASN A 240 6.58 -79.81 14.78
N PRO A 241 7.83 -80.25 14.57
CA PRO A 241 8.40 -80.39 13.22
C PRO A 241 7.94 -81.69 12.53
N PRO A 242 7.41 -81.65 11.29
CA PRO A 242 7.15 -82.86 10.52
C PRO A 242 8.40 -83.38 9.79
N MET A 243 8.59 -84.70 9.82
CA MET A 243 9.68 -85.46 9.17
C MET A 243 9.73 -85.27 7.65
N ARG A 244 10.95 -85.15 7.09
CA ARG A 244 11.21 -85.13 5.64
C ARG A 244 11.30 -86.55 5.06
N PRO A 245 10.57 -86.88 3.98
CA PRO A 245 10.87 -88.05 3.16
C PRO A 245 11.99 -87.76 2.12
N PRO A 246 12.74 -88.79 1.69
CA PRO A 246 13.98 -88.65 0.90
C PRO A 246 13.76 -88.33 -0.59
N ALA A 247 14.76 -87.67 -1.21
CA ALA A 247 14.73 -87.18 -2.58
C ALA A 247 14.99 -88.29 -3.64
N PRO A 248 14.25 -88.33 -4.77
CA PRO A 248 14.59 -89.17 -5.91
C PRO A 248 15.66 -88.55 -6.85
N PRO A 249 16.41 -89.39 -7.59
CA PRO A 249 17.66 -89.02 -8.26
C PRO A 249 17.50 -88.24 -9.58
N SER A 250 18.52 -87.45 -9.89
CA SER A 250 18.70 -86.57 -11.05
C SER A 250 18.92 -87.34 -12.36
N VAL A 251 18.16 -86.98 -13.40
CA VAL A 251 18.40 -87.38 -14.80
C VAL A 251 19.03 -86.19 -15.55
N PRO A 252 20.10 -86.38 -16.33
CA PRO A 252 20.79 -85.29 -17.04
C PRO A 252 20.04 -84.83 -18.30
N ALA A 253 20.23 -83.55 -18.63
CA ALA A 253 19.75 -82.86 -19.84
C ALA A 253 20.51 -83.33 -21.10
N PRO A 254 19.95 -83.12 -22.32
CA PRO A 254 20.58 -83.50 -23.58
C PRO A 254 21.85 -82.71 -23.91
#